data_AF-A0A1V6H5A1-F1
#
_entry.id   AF-A0A1V6H5A1-F1
#
_cell.length_a   1.000
_cell.length_b   1.000
_cell.length_c   1.000
_cell.angle_alpha   90.00
_cell.angle_beta   90.00
_cell.angle_gamma   90.00
#
_symmetry.space_group_name_H-M   'P 1'
#
loop_
_entity.id
_entity.type
_entity.pdbx_description
1 polymer ?
#
loop_
_entity_poly.entity_id
_entity_poly.type
_entity_poly.pdbx_seq_one_letter_code
_entity_poly.pdbx_strand_id
1 'polypeptide(L)'
;MTNLWLLGFTPLLLLATAVAIMRGGRPCRPYGLAWCGLAATMIGDYFLAVRGAPLHSDGFLYGVAGFSLAHLCWIVFLRRHAAWNPRLAFALAFSFGVLFAARVIPALPSHRLAWALSAYALLSILSVSFACGVHRLSRAWRYGLCALLFSDAMIVFGQILCVPHLSKAVGVSYLASLVLIAVAILRCGCGPRPSERLRQLRAAPHAVLWGGTAAMLLFLAAMAFYPGGGYNPCMRMLSVLGRTRLNGIDYPVCHYLFAAGLALSAWAAARFYPALACFVKGTHKKTALLWGGALNAAGLLAIAFVPENVNGFYHNVGCFAAVGGGALVLIPLTLNQPRPRVGAAARWSWLVWCCVLVAVFEAFLLAHRFKLLPFKPYVPTCQKLLILTFSAWLGFYAVVLHRLLRKRMAASRCLHT
;
A
#
# COMPACT_ATOMS: atom_id res chain seq x y z
N MET A 1 -33.74 -1.89 8.36
CA MET A 1 -33.87 -2.62 7.08
C MET A 1 -32.83 -3.71 7.06
N THR A 2 -33.24 -4.95 7.29
CA THR A 2 -32.40 -6.15 7.21
C THR A 2 -31.82 -6.27 5.81
N ASN A 3 -30.53 -6.57 5.71
CA ASN A 3 -29.77 -6.70 4.47
C ASN A 3 -30.18 -7.96 3.66
N LEU A 4 -31.46 -8.11 3.31
CA LEU A 4 -32.00 -9.23 2.54
C LEU A 4 -31.33 -9.40 1.17
N TRP A 5 -30.88 -8.30 0.58
CA TRP A 5 -30.12 -8.31 -0.68
C TRP A 5 -28.74 -8.97 -0.53
N LEU A 6 -28.07 -8.88 0.63
CA LEU A 6 -26.82 -9.59 0.91
C LEU A 6 -27.03 -11.11 0.99
N LEU A 7 -28.20 -11.58 1.46
CA LEU A 7 -28.54 -13.01 1.49
C LEU A 7 -28.66 -13.62 0.09
N GLY A 8 -29.10 -12.85 -0.91
CA GLY A 8 -29.18 -13.31 -2.30
C GLY A 8 -27.91 -13.10 -3.11
N PHE A 9 -27.06 -12.14 -2.73
CA PHE A 9 -25.92 -11.71 -3.55
C PHE A 9 -24.83 -12.78 -3.70
N THR A 10 -24.28 -13.27 -2.60
CA THR A 10 -23.20 -14.28 -2.61
C THR A 10 -23.67 -15.60 -3.25
N PRO A 11 -24.88 -16.12 -2.95
CA PRO A 11 -25.43 -17.30 -3.65
C PRO A 11 -25.57 -17.13 -5.17
N LEU A 12 -26.00 -15.95 -5.66
CA LEU A 12 -26.07 -15.69 -7.09
C LEU A 12 -24.69 -15.74 -7.76
N LEU A 13 -23.67 -15.17 -7.13
CA LEU A 13 -22.29 -15.26 -7.61
C LEU A 13 -21.78 -16.71 -7.62
N LEU A 14 -22.11 -17.49 -6.58
CA LEU A 14 -21.76 -18.91 -6.49
C LEU A 14 -22.44 -19.73 -7.58
N LEU A 15 -23.71 -19.48 -7.87
CA LEU A 15 -24.43 -20.16 -8.94
C LEU A 15 -23.81 -19.86 -10.30
N ALA A 16 -23.58 -18.58 -10.61
CA ALA A 16 -22.98 -18.16 -11.87
C ALA A 16 -21.59 -18.78 -12.08
N THR A 17 -20.76 -18.76 -11.04
CA THR A 17 -19.40 -19.33 -11.08
C THR A 17 -19.41 -20.86 -11.12
N ALA A 18 -20.34 -21.53 -10.44
CA ALA A 18 -20.51 -22.98 -10.51
C ALA A 18 -20.87 -23.44 -11.92
N VAL A 19 -21.84 -22.78 -12.57
CA VAL A 19 -22.22 -23.07 -13.96
C VAL A 19 -21.02 -22.91 -14.90
N ALA A 20 -20.21 -21.86 -14.72
CA ALA A 20 -19.02 -21.65 -15.53
C ALA A 20 -17.95 -22.73 -15.32
N ILE A 21 -17.70 -23.14 -14.06
CA ILE A 21 -16.75 -24.21 -13.75
C ILE A 21 -17.21 -25.56 -14.34
N MET A 22 -18.50 -25.89 -14.20
CA MET A 22 -19.07 -27.12 -14.75
C MET A 22 -18.98 -27.16 -16.28
N ARG A 23 -19.30 -26.06 -16.96
CA ARG A 23 -19.18 -25.94 -18.43
C ARG A 23 -17.74 -25.92 -18.92
N GLY A 24 -16.80 -25.37 -18.13
CA GLY A 24 -15.39 -25.25 -18.48
C GLY A 24 -14.58 -26.55 -18.43
N GLY A 25 -15.14 -27.65 -17.92
CA GLY A 25 -14.53 -28.98 -17.95
C GLY A 25 -13.22 -29.10 -17.14
N ARG A 26 -12.33 -30.03 -17.55
CA ARG A 26 -11.06 -30.33 -16.85
C ARG A 26 -10.17 -29.09 -16.60
N PRO A 27 -10.00 -28.13 -17.53
CA PRO A 27 -9.20 -26.92 -17.32
C PRO A 27 -9.68 -26.01 -16.18
N CYS A 28 -10.98 -26.00 -15.87
CA CYS A 28 -11.55 -25.18 -14.80
C CYS A 28 -11.73 -25.93 -13.46
N ARG A 29 -11.49 -27.25 -13.39
CA ARG A 29 -11.51 -28.03 -12.13
C ARG A 29 -10.71 -27.43 -10.96
N PRO A 30 -9.47 -26.90 -11.13
CA PRO A 30 -8.75 -26.31 -10.01
C PRO A 30 -9.43 -25.07 -9.41
N TYR A 31 -10.33 -24.41 -10.15
CA TYR A 31 -11.12 -23.28 -9.64
C TYR A 31 -12.22 -23.71 -8.66
N GLY A 32 -12.48 -25.02 -8.49
CA GLY A 32 -13.36 -25.51 -7.43
C GLY A 32 -12.91 -25.04 -6.04
N LEU A 33 -11.60 -24.96 -5.81
CA LEU A 33 -11.08 -24.43 -4.54
C LEU A 33 -11.27 -22.91 -4.40
N ALA A 34 -11.14 -22.17 -5.50
CA ALA A 34 -11.44 -20.74 -5.53
C ALA A 34 -12.93 -20.48 -5.25
N TRP A 35 -13.80 -21.32 -5.79
CA TRP A 35 -15.24 -21.33 -5.54
C TRP A 35 -15.57 -21.67 -4.09
N CYS A 36 -14.93 -22.68 -3.49
CA CYS A 36 -15.08 -22.99 -2.07
C CYS A 36 -14.70 -21.80 -1.18
N GLY A 37 -13.69 -21.03 -1.57
CA GLY A 37 -13.33 -19.80 -0.88
C GLY A 37 -14.46 -18.75 -0.93
N LEU A 38 -15.10 -18.58 -2.09
CA LEU A 38 -16.27 -17.71 -2.23
C LEU A 38 -17.47 -18.24 -1.42
N ALA A 39 -17.64 -19.56 -1.30
CA ALA A 39 -18.70 -20.14 -0.48
C ALA A 39 -18.44 -19.92 1.02
N ALA A 40 -17.18 -20.01 1.46
CA ALA A 40 -16.78 -19.78 2.84
C ALA A 40 -17.07 -18.34 3.32
N THR A 41 -17.11 -17.34 2.42
CA THR A 41 -17.49 -15.98 2.82
C THR A 41 -18.93 -15.89 3.30
N MET A 42 -19.82 -16.81 2.92
CA MET A 42 -21.20 -16.85 3.42
C MET A 42 -21.27 -17.07 4.94
N ILE A 43 -20.32 -17.80 5.52
CA ILE A 43 -20.21 -17.95 6.98
C ILE A 43 -19.92 -16.58 7.60
N GLY A 44 -18.96 -15.85 7.02
CA GLY A 44 -18.62 -14.48 7.40
C GLY A 44 -19.82 -13.53 7.29
N ASP A 45 -20.49 -13.54 6.14
CA ASP A 45 -21.68 -12.73 5.84
C ASP A 45 -22.81 -12.98 6.85
N TYR A 46 -23.05 -14.26 7.17
CA TYR A 46 -24.10 -14.64 8.12
C TYR A 46 -23.84 -14.07 9.50
N PHE A 47 -22.64 -14.22 10.05
CA PHE A 47 -22.35 -13.77 11.40
C PHE A 47 -22.15 -12.25 11.48
N LEU A 48 -21.39 -11.65 10.56
CA LEU A 48 -21.02 -10.23 10.64
C LEU A 48 -22.06 -9.29 10.02
N ALA A 49 -22.71 -9.69 8.92
CA ALA A 49 -23.63 -8.82 8.18
C ALA A 49 -25.11 -9.10 8.49
N VAL A 50 -25.50 -10.37 8.66
CA VAL A 50 -26.91 -10.76 8.90
C VAL A 50 -27.23 -10.73 10.38
N ARG A 51 -26.45 -11.43 11.22
CA ARG A 51 -26.64 -11.40 12.68
C ARG A 51 -26.14 -10.11 13.33
N GLY A 52 -25.29 -9.35 12.65
CA GLY A 52 -24.69 -8.14 13.22
C GLY A 52 -23.93 -8.43 14.51
N ALA A 53 -23.21 -9.56 14.56
CA ALA A 53 -22.58 -10.04 15.79
C ALA A 53 -21.61 -8.97 16.37
N PRO A 54 -21.74 -8.60 17.65
CA PRO A 54 -20.90 -7.57 18.23
C PRO A 54 -19.46 -8.05 18.38
N LEU A 55 -18.49 -7.12 18.34
CA LEU A 55 -17.04 -7.39 18.41
C LEU A 55 -16.63 -8.33 19.55
N HIS A 56 -17.37 -8.34 20.66
CA HIS A 56 -17.03 -9.10 21.88
C HIS A 56 -17.66 -10.51 21.91
N SER A 57 -18.42 -10.88 20.87
CA SER A 57 -19.13 -12.16 20.82
C SER A 57 -18.35 -13.26 20.10
N ASP A 58 -18.62 -14.51 20.47
CA ASP A 58 -18.16 -15.67 19.69
C ASP A 58 -18.70 -15.67 18.26
N GLY A 59 -19.89 -15.09 18.04
CA GLY A 59 -20.44 -14.87 16.71
C GLY A 59 -19.50 -14.08 15.80
N PHE A 60 -18.85 -13.03 16.33
CA PHE A 60 -17.88 -12.25 15.58
C PHE A 60 -16.64 -13.09 15.21
N LEU A 61 -16.16 -13.92 16.14
CA LEU A 61 -15.05 -14.84 15.90
C LEU A 61 -15.38 -15.90 14.83
N TYR A 62 -16.61 -16.44 14.82
CA TYR A 62 -17.06 -17.34 13.75
C TYR A 62 -17.11 -16.63 12.39
N GLY A 63 -17.52 -15.36 12.37
CA GLY A 63 -17.45 -14.53 11.17
C GLY A 63 -16.02 -14.39 10.64
N VAL A 64 -15.08 -14.02 11.52
CA VAL A 64 -13.64 -13.94 11.19
C VAL A 64 -13.09 -15.30 10.74
N ALA A 65 -13.52 -16.40 11.36
CA ALA A 65 -13.12 -17.76 10.97
C ALA A 65 -13.63 -18.12 9.56
N GLY A 66 -14.86 -17.74 9.21
CA GLY A 66 -15.41 -17.91 7.86
C GLY A 66 -14.59 -17.19 6.79
N PHE A 67 -14.24 -15.91 7.03
CA PHE A 67 -13.36 -15.18 6.12
C PHE A 67 -11.93 -15.70 6.11
N SER A 68 -11.42 -16.20 7.25
CA SER A 68 -10.11 -16.86 7.32
C SER A 68 -10.08 -18.12 6.44
N LEU A 69 -11.14 -18.93 6.49
CA LEU A 69 -11.29 -20.10 5.63
C LEU A 69 -11.33 -19.72 4.14
N ALA A 70 -12.03 -18.63 3.79
CA ALA A 70 -12.04 -18.11 2.43
C ALA A 70 -10.62 -17.78 1.94
N HIS A 71 -9.82 -17.06 2.74
CA HIS A 71 -8.42 -16.79 2.40
C HIS A 71 -7.58 -18.05 2.30
N LEU A 72 -7.76 -19.04 3.18
CA LEU A 72 -7.02 -20.31 3.09
C LEU A 72 -7.28 -21.02 1.76
N CYS A 73 -8.55 -21.11 1.34
CA CYS A 73 -8.92 -21.67 0.04
C CYS A 73 -8.26 -20.89 -1.11
N TRP A 74 -8.32 -19.56 -1.10
CA TRP A 74 -7.69 -18.74 -2.13
C TRP A 74 -6.17 -18.80 -2.12
N ILE A 75 -5.52 -18.88 -0.96
CA ILE A 75 -4.07 -19.07 -0.84
C ILE A 75 -3.65 -20.40 -1.46
N VAL A 76 -4.32 -21.50 -1.11
CA VAL A 76 -3.99 -22.82 -1.65
C VAL A 76 -4.22 -22.86 -3.16
N PHE A 77 -5.28 -22.21 -3.66
CA PHE A 77 -5.52 -22.07 -5.10
C PHE A 77 -4.42 -21.24 -5.76
N LEU A 78 -4.16 -20.03 -5.28
CA LEU A 78 -3.20 -19.11 -5.89
C LEU A 78 -1.76 -19.65 -5.80
N ARG A 79 -1.39 -20.36 -4.74
CA ARG A 79 -0.06 -21.03 -4.64
C ARG A 79 0.18 -22.01 -5.78
N ARG A 80 -0.86 -22.63 -6.33
CA ARG A 80 -0.76 -23.55 -7.49
C ARG A 80 -0.64 -22.81 -8.82
N HIS A 81 -0.95 -21.51 -8.87
CA HIS A 81 -1.10 -20.76 -10.13
C HIS A 81 -0.30 -19.45 -10.19
N ALA A 82 0.28 -19.00 -9.08
CA ALA A 82 0.96 -17.72 -8.94
C ALA A 82 2.23 -17.82 -8.12
N ALA A 83 3.25 -17.08 -8.54
CA ALA A 83 4.47 -16.91 -7.76
C ALA A 83 4.23 -15.92 -6.61
N TRP A 84 4.67 -16.27 -5.41
CA TRP A 84 4.58 -15.40 -4.24
C TRP A 84 5.34 -14.08 -4.44
N ASN A 85 4.78 -12.96 -3.96
CA ASN A 85 5.44 -11.66 -3.93
C ASN A 85 5.90 -11.29 -2.51
N PRO A 86 7.07 -11.79 -2.05
CA PRO A 86 7.50 -11.64 -0.66
C PRO A 86 7.71 -10.17 -0.25
N ARG A 87 8.04 -9.30 -1.21
CA ARG A 87 8.24 -7.86 -0.97
C ARG A 87 6.94 -7.15 -0.63
N LEU A 88 5.85 -7.48 -1.34
CA LEU A 88 4.53 -6.94 -0.99
C LEU A 88 4.04 -7.51 0.34
N ALA A 89 4.25 -8.82 0.58
CA ALA A 89 3.91 -9.43 1.86
C ALA A 89 4.61 -8.74 3.02
N PHE A 90 5.92 -8.50 2.90
CA PHE A 90 6.70 -7.74 3.88
C PHE A 90 6.17 -6.33 4.06
N ALA A 91 5.95 -5.57 2.97
CA ALA A 91 5.52 -4.19 3.08
C ALA A 91 4.16 -4.05 3.78
N LEU A 92 3.22 -4.95 3.48
CA LEU A 92 1.93 -5.01 4.15
C LEU A 92 2.08 -5.50 5.59
N ALA A 93 2.82 -6.57 5.86
CA ALA A 93 3.06 -7.08 7.21
C ALA A 93 3.73 -6.05 8.11
N PHE A 94 4.68 -5.28 7.58
CA PHE A 94 5.32 -4.18 8.30
C PHE A 94 4.32 -3.06 8.61
N SER A 95 3.62 -2.54 7.60
CA SER A 95 2.70 -1.41 7.79
C SER A 95 1.49 -1.77 8.65
N PHE A 96 0.86 -2.92 8.40
CA PHE A 96 -0.22 -3.44 9.25
C PHE A 96 0.30 -3.87 10.62
N GLY A 97 1.50 -4.45 10.73
CA GLY A 97 2.09 -4.80 12.02
C GLY A 97 2.29 -3.57 12.91
N VAL A 98 2.78 -2.47 12.34
CA VAL A 98 2.89 -1.18 13.03
C VAL A 98 1.51 -0.66 13.44
N LEU A 99 0.53 -0.68 12.54
CA LEU A 99 -0.87 -0.30 12.86
C LEU A 99 -1.44 -1.17 13.99
N PHE A 100 -1.25 -2.48 13.94
CA PHE A 100 -1.77 -3.43 14.92
C PHE A 100 -1.15 -3.22 16.29
N ALA A 101 0.19 -3.13 16.35
CA ALA A 101 0.90 -2.89 17.59
C ALA A 101 0.58 -1.53 18.21
N ALA A 102 0.49 -0.47 17.38
CA ALA A 102 0.30 0.89 17.87
C ALA A 102 -1.15 1.23 18.24
N ARG A 103 -2.14 0.63 17.55
CA ARG A 103 -3.54 1.08 17.64
C ARG A 103 -4.56 -0.04 17.80
N VAL A 104 -4.45 -1.12 17.03
CA VAL A 104 -5.52 -2.15 17.00
C VAL A 104 -5.48 -2.99 18.26
N ILE A 105 -4.36 -3.62 18.58
CA ILE A 105 -4.24 -4.50 19.76
C ILE A 105 -4.57 -3.75 21.06
N PRO A 106 -4.10 -2.51 21.30
CA PRO A 106 -4.48 -1.73 22.47
C PRO A 106 -5.98 -1.38 22.55
N ALA A 107 -6.67 -1.29 21.41
CA ALA A 107 -8.09 -0.97 21.34
C ALA A 107 -9.00 -2.21 21.48
N LEU A 108 -8.44 -3.42 21.44
CA LEU A 108 -9.22 -4.64 21.54
C LEU A 108 -9.41 -5.06 23.01
N PRO A 109 -10.62 -5.50 23.39
CA PRO A 109 -10.94 -5.88 24.77
C PRO A 109 -10.46 -7.29 25.17
N SER A 110 -10.03 -8.11 24.20
CA SER A 110 -9.72 -9.53 24.43
C SER A 110 -8.51 -9.99 23.64
N HIS A 111 -7.61 -10.71 24.31
CA HIS A 111 -6.45 -11.35 23.69
C HIS A 111 -6.85 -12.37 22.61
N ARG A 112 -7.97 -13.08 22.80
CA ARG A 112 -8.47 -14.05 21.82
C ARG A 112 -8.86 -13.36 20.51
N LEU A 113 -9.52 -12.21 20.61
CA LEU A 113 -9.89 -11.40 19.45
C LEU A 113 -8.66 -10.81 18.76
N ALA A 114 -7.69 -10.32 19.54
CA ALA A 114 -6.41 -9.84 19.01
C ALA A 114 -5.67 -10.92 18.22
N TRP A 115 -5.60 -12.15 18.73
CA TRP A 115 -5.02 -13.28 18.01
C TRP A 115 -5.79 -13.62 16.73
N ALA A 116 -7.12 -13.71 16.80
CA ALA A 116 -7.95 -14.03 15.64
C ALA A 116 -7.79 -13.00 14.52
N LEU A 117 -7.83 -11.70 14.85
CA LEU A 117 -7.67 -10.62 13.87
C LEU A 117 -6.25 -10.55 13.32
N SER A 118 -5.23 -10.84 14.15
CA SER A 118 -3.83 -10.88 13.68
C SER A 118 -3.60 -12.04 12.72
N ALA A 119 -4.12 -13.23 13.05
CA ALA A 119 -4.05 -14.41 12.18
C ALA A 119 -4.78 -14.15 10.85
N TYR A 120 -5.98 -13.59 10.92
CA TYR A 120 -6.74 -13.19 9.74
C TYR A 120 -5.98 -12.18 8.86
N ALA A 121 -5.39 -11.14 9.46
CA ALA A 121 -4.61 -10.14 8.74
C ALA A 121 -3.42 -10.77 8.01
N LEU A 122 -2.70 -11.71 8.65
CA LEU A 122 -1.61 -12.45 8.01
C LEU A 122 -2.09 -13.28 6.81
N LEU A 123 -3.24 -13.96 6.93
CA LEU A 123 -3.84 -14.69 5.81
C LEU A 123 -4.22 -13.74 4.66
N SER A 124 -4.85 -12.61 4.97
CA SER A 124 -5.22 -11.59 3.98
C SER A 124 -3.98 -11.03 3.26
N ILE A 125 -2.90 -10.74 3.99
CA ILE A 125 -1.60 -10.30 3.42
C ILE A 125 -1.00 -11.37 2.49
N LEU A 126 -1.01 -12.64 2.90
CA LEU A 126 -0.51 -13.73 2.07
C LEU A 126 -1.35 -13.88 0.79
N SER A 127 -2.66 -13.87 0.92
CA SER A 127 -3.62 -13.96 -0.19
C SER A 127 -3.39 -12.85 -1.22
N VAL A 128 -3.32 -11.59 -0.77
CA VAL A 128 -3.01 -10.43 -1.63
C VAL A 128 -1.61 -10.53 -2.24
N SER A 129 -0.63 -11.04 -1.50
CA SER A 129 0.73 -11.21 -2.00
C SER A 129 0.81 -12.22 -3.14
N PHE A 130 0.12 -13.35 -3.04
CA PHE A 130 0.01 -14.31 -4.15
C PHE A 130 -0.76 -13.72 -5.34
N ALA A 131 -1.85 -13.00 -5.09
CA ALA A 131 -2.66 -12.37 -6.15
C ALA A 131 -1.96 -11.21 -6.88
N CYS A 132 -1.00 -10.56 -6.22
CA CYS A 132 -0.11 -9.57 -6.84
C CYS A 132 1.20 -10.19 -7.35
N GLY A 133 1.29 -11.52 -7.28
CA GLY A 133 2.36 -12.33 -7.82
C GLY A 133 2.41 -12.35 -9.34
N VAL A 134 3.45 -12.98 -9.89
CA VAL A 134 3.51 -13.24 -11.33
C VAL A 134 2.65 -14.46 -11.63
N HIS A 135 1.60 -14.27 -12.43
CA HIS A 135 0.70 -15.35 -12.86
C HIS A 135 -0.01 -15.02 -14.16
N ARG A 136 -0.68 -16.02 -14.75
CA ARG A 136 -1.50 -15.88 -15.97
C ARG A 136 -3.01 -15.68 -15.69
N LEU A 137 -3.41 -15.69 -14.43
CA LEU A 137 -4.82 -15.50 -14.02
C LEU A 137 -5.31 -14.07 -14.32
N SER A 138 -6.64 -13.90 -14.34
CA SER A 138 -7.30 -12.60 -14.50
C SER A 138 -6.81 -11.57 -13.47
N ARG A 139 -6.61 -10.32 -13.90
CA ARG A 139 -6.30 -9.19 -13.00
C ARG A 139 -7.41 -8.93 -11.97
N ALA A 140 -8.61 -9.45 -12.20
CA ALA A 140 -9.70 -9.36 -11.25
C ALA A 140 -9.36 -10.03 -9.91
N TRP A 141 -8.49 -11.06 -9.88
CA TRP A 141 -7.95 -11.62 -8.63
C TRP A 141 -7.23 -10.57 -7.79
N ARG A 142 -6.30 -9.85 -8.42
CA ARG A 142 -5.55 -8.77 -7.78
C ARG A 142 -6.48 -7.70 -7.25
N TYR A 143 -7.39 -7.18 -8.08
CA TYR A 143 -8.27 -6.10 -7.67
C TYR A 143 -9.25 -6.56 -6.59
N GLY A 144 -9.80 -7.77 -6.70
CA GLY A 144 -10.73 -8.34 -5.74
C GLY A 144 -10.09 -8.51 -4.36
N LEU A 145 -8.93 -9.16 -4.27
CA LEU A 145 -8.26 -9.36 -2.98
C LEU A 145 -7.69 -8.07 -2.39
N CYS A 146 -7.22 -7.13 -3.21
CA CYS A 146 -6.86 -5.80 -2.71
C CYS A 146 -8.07 -5.02 -2.18
N ALA A 147 -9.23 -5.12 -2.84
CA ALA A 147 -10.47 -4.50 -2.38
C ALA A 147 -10.98 -5.14 -1.08
N LEU A 148 -10.78 -6.45 -0.90
CA LEU A 148 -11.11 -7.14 0.34
C LEU A 148 -10.23 -6.65 1.49
N LEU A 149 -8.91 -6.64 1.30
CA LEU A 149 -7.98 -6.11 2.31
C LEU A 149 -8.28 -4.63 2.64
N PHE A 150 -8.68 -3.83 1.64
CA PHE A 150 -9.11 -2.45 1.87
C PHE A 150 -10.40 -2.39 2.70
N SER A 151 -11.39 -3.24 2.41
CA SER A 151 -12.61 -3.37 3.21
C SER A 151 -12.28 -3.73 4.66
N ASP A 152 -11.39 -4.70 4.86
CA ASP A 152 -10.94 -5.12 6.19
C ASP A 152 -10.26 -3.96 6.94
N ALA A 153 -9.40 -3.19 6.25
CA ALA A 153 -8.80 -2.00 6.83
C ALA A 153 -9.86 -0.95 7.21
N MET A 154 -10.91 -0.77 6.39
CA MET A 154 -12.02 0.14 6.71
C MET A 154 -12.84 -0.35 7.92
N ILE A 155 -12.97 -1.66 8.14
CA ILE A 155 -13.56 -2.22 9.37
C ILE A 155 -12.69 -1.86 10.58
N VAL A 156 -11.37 -2.07 10.48
CA VAL A 156 -10.42 -1.71 11.54
C VAL A 156 -10.53 -0.23 11.89
N PHE A 157 -10.48 0.66 10.90
CA PHE A 157 -10.58 2.08 11.16
C PHE A 157 -11.97 2.49 11.64
N GLY A 158 -13.04 2.02 11.01
CA GLY A 158 -14.41 2.46 11.29
C GLY A 158 -15.03 1.86 12.55
N GLN A 159 -14.86 0.55 12.78
CA GLN A 159 -15.53 -0.16 13.88
C GLN A 159 -14.64 -0.37 15.11
N ILE A 160 -13.33 -0.60 14.93
CA ILE A 160 -12.41 -0.84 16.06
C ILE A 160 -11.81 0.48 16.55
N LEU A 161 -11.31 1.31 15.63
CA LEU A 161 -10.69 2.59 15.98
C LEU A 161 -11.68 3.77 15.98
N CYS A 162 -12.97 3.49 15.77
CA CYS A 162 -14.09 4.45 15.80
C CYS A 162 -13.87 5.70 14.94
N VAL A 163 -13.23 5.55 13.79
CA VAL A 163 -12.95 6.64 12.85
C VAL A 163 -14.23 6.97 12.05
N PRO A 164 -14.80 8.19 12.15
CA PRO A 164 -16.08 8.53 11.54
C PRO A 164 -16.12 8.37 10.02
N HIS A 165 -17.31 8.12 9.46
CA HIS A 165 -17.63 8.08 8.02
C HIS A 165 -16.96 6.97 7.18
N LEU A 166 -15.96 6.25 7.69
CA LEU A 166 -15.29 5.17 6.97
C LEU A 166 -16.10 3.86 6.91
N SER A 167 -17.05 3.67 7.84
CA SER A 167 -17.90 2.47 7.88
C SER A 167 -18.77 2.28 6.64
N LYS A 168 -19.16 3.38 5.97
CA LYS A 168 -19.95 3.32 4.72
C LYS A 168 -19.18 2.72 3.55
N ALA A 169 -17.84 2.85 3.55
CA ALA A 169 -17.00 2.33 2.47
C ALA A 169 -16.83 0.80 2.53
N VAL A 170 -16.99 0.19 3.72
CA VAL A 170 -16.81 -1.24 3.96
C VAL A 170 -17.66 -2.07 2.99
N GLY A 171 -18.99 -1.88 3.02
CA GLY A 171 -19.92 -2.67 2.21
C GLY A 171 -19.66 -2.54 0.71
N VAL A 172 -19.37 -1.34 0.22
CA VAL A 172 -19.09 -1.10 -1.20
C VAL A 172 -17.80 -1.80 -1.64
N SER A 173 -16.72 -1.65 -0.86
CA SER A 173 -15.45 -2.30 -1.17
C SER A 173 -15.51 -3.83 -1.08
N TYR A 174 -16.30 -4.35 -0.13
CA TYR A 174 -16.53 -5.77 0.04
C TYR A 174 -17.30 -6.38 -1.13
N LEU A 175 -18.43 -5.78 -1.51
CA LEU A 175 -19.23 -6.27 -2.64
C LEU A 175 -18.46 -6.19 -3.95
N ALA A 176 -17.74 -5.09 -4.18
CA ALA A 176 -16.86 -4.97 -5.32
C ALA A 176 -15.78 -6.07 -5.32
N SER A 177 -15.23 -6.42 -4.15
CA SER A 177 -14.30 -7.53 -4.02
C SER A 177 -14.93 -8.86 -4.45
N LEU A 178 -16.10 -9.21 -3.94
CA LEU A 178 -16.80 -10.46 -4.29
C LEU A 178 -17.09 -10.54 -5.80
N VAL A 179 -17.56 -9.44 -6.40
CA VAL A 179 -17.80 -9.37 -7.86
C VAL A 179 -16.50 -9.60 -8.62
N LEU A 180 -15.40 -8.96 -8.21
CA LEU A 180 -14.12 -9.10 -8.89
C LEU A 180 -13.57 -10.53 -8.75
N ILE A 181 -13.71 -11.15 -7.59
CA ILE A 181 -13.31 -12.56 -7.38
C ILE A 181 -14.18 -13.49 -8.24
N ALA A 182 -15.50 -13.27 -8.27
CA ALA A 182 -16.41 -14.04 -9.12
C ALA A 182 -16.06 -13.87 -10.60
N VAL A 183 -15.83 -12.65 -11.08
CA VAL A 183 -15.35 -12.37 -12.45
C VAL A 183 -14.00 -13.05 -12.72
N ALA A 184 -13.12 -13.13 -11.72
CA ALA A 184 -11.85 -13.82 -11.86
C ALA A 184 -12.02 -15.33 -12.06
N ILE A 185 -12.99 -15.93 -11.37
CA ILE A 185 -13.37 -17.35 -11.51
C ILE A 185 -14.07 -17.59 -12.86
N LEU A 186 -15.02 -16.74 -13.24
CA LEU A 186 -15.76 -16.83 -14.51
C LEU A 186 -14.84 -16.78 -15.74
N ARG A 187 -13.70 -16.07 -15.64
CA ARG A 187 -12.70 -15.97 -16.70
C ARG A 187 -11.67 -17.10 -16.71
N CYS A 188 -11.98 -18.26 -16.11
CA CYS A 188 -11.10 -19.42 -16.15
C CYS A 188 -10.68 -19.71 -17.61
N GLY A 189 -9.38 -19.69 -17.90
CA GLY A 189 -8.84 -20.03 -19.24
C GLY A 189 -8.67 -18.86 -20.24
N CYS A 190 -9.01 -17.62 -19.91
CA CYS A 190 -8.65 -16.49 -20.77
C CYS A 190 -7.14 -16.22 -20.68
N GLY A 191 -6.39 -16.67 -21.70
CA GLY A 191 -4.94 -16.51 -21.80
C GLY A 191 -4.47 -15.05 -21.74
N PRO A 192 -3.23 -14.80 -21.28
CA PRO A 192 -2.73 -13.45 -21.09
C PRO A 192 -2.57 -12.71 -22.42
N ARG A 193 -3.02 -11.45 -22.47
CA ARG A 193 -2.59 -10.50 -23.51
C ARG A 193 -1.09 -10.22 -23.35
N PRO A 194 -0.27 -10.32 -24.40
CA PRO A 194 1.15 -9.99 -24.32
C PRO A 194 1.38 -8.51 -23.96
N SER A 195 2.55 -8.21 -23.38
CA SER A 195 3.12 -6.88 -23.02
C SER A 195 2.83 -6.27 -21.63
N GLU A 196 2.34 -7.00 -20.62
CA GLU A 196 2.08 -6.40 -19.29
C GLU A 196 3.30 -5.71 -18.66
N ARG A 197 4.48 -6.34 -18.73
CA ARG A 197 5.73 -5.75 -18.23
C ARG A 197 6.08 -4.42 -18.92
N LEU A 198 5.92 -4.36 -20.24
CA LEU A 198 6.18 -3.15 -21.02
C LEU A 198 5.16 -2.05 -20.70
N ARG A 199 3.89 -2.42 -20.54
CA ARG A 199 2.82 -1.50 -20.14
C ARG A 199 3.07 -0.93 -18.74
N GLN A 200 3.47 -1.77 -17.79
CA GLN A 200 3.83 -1.34 -16.44
C GLN A 200 5.05 -0.41 -16.46
N LEU A 201 6.08 -0.73 -17.23
CA LEU A 201 7.25 0.15 -17.41
C LEU A 201 6.86 1.51 -18.02
N ARG A 202 5.92 1.54 -18.97
CA ARG A 202 5.40 2.78 -19.58
C ARG A 202 4.54 3.60 -18.62
N ALA A 203 3.73 2.94 -17.79
CA ALA A 203 2.87 3.62 -16.83
C ALA A 203 3.62 4.11 -15.58
N ALA A 204 4.76 3.50 -15.23
CA ALA A 204 5.49 3.80 -14.00
C ALA A 204 5.95 5.27 -13.88
N PRO A 205 6.52 5.94 -14.90
CA PRO A 205 6.81 7.37 -14.83
C PRO A 205 5.57 8.22 -14.55
N HIS A 206 4.46 7.88 -15.20
CA HIS A 206 3.18 8.58 -15.02
C HIS A 206 2.61 8.41 -13.61
N ALA A 207 2.82 7.25 -12.98
CA ALA A 207 2.42 7.04 -11.58
C ALA A 207 3.16 7.98 -10.63
N VAL A 208 4.45 8.26 -10.86
CA VAL A 208 5.22 9.22 -10.05
C VAL A 208 4.82 10.65 -10.36
N LEU A 209 4.72 11.01 -11.64
CA LEU A 209 4.41 12.39 -12.03
C LEU A 209 3.00 12.78 -11.59
N TRP A 210 1.98 12.03 -12.02
CA TRP A 210 0.60 12.35 -11.66
C TRP A 210 0.28 12.02 -10.21
N GLY A 211 0.75 10.87 -9.71
CA GLY A 211 0.53 10.49 -8.31
C GLY A 211 1.26 11.40 -7.33
N GLY A 212 2.47 11.85 -7.67
CA GLY A 212 3.22 12.83 -6.89
C GLY A 212 2.57 14.21 -6.89
N THR A 213 2.10 14.69 -8.06
CA THR A 213 1.32 15.95 -8.12
C THR A 213 0.04 15.85 -7.32
N ALA A 214 -0.72 14.76 -7.44
CA ALA A 214 -1.94 14.56 -6.67
C ALA A 214 -1.65 14.46 -5.15
N ALA A 215 -0.58 13.79 -4.74
CA ALA A 215 -0.16 13.76 -3.34
C ALA A 215 0.24 15.15 -2.83
N MET A 216 0.95 15.94 -3.65
CA MET A 216 1.28 17.33 -3.32
C MET A 216 0.02 18.17 -3.14
N LEU A 217 -0.97 18.05 -4.04
CA LEU A 217 -2.25 18.74 -3.91
C LEU A 217 -2.99 18.34 -2.63
N LEU A 218 -2.95 17.07 -2.24
CA LEU A 218 -3.50 16.61 -0.96
C LEU A 218 -2.77 17.22 0.24
N PHE A 219 -1.44 17.32 0.20
CA PHE A 219 -0.68 17.98 1.26
C PHE A 219 -0.95 19.48 1.32
N LEU A 220 -1.06 20.17 0.17
CA LEU A 220 -1.40 21.59 0.11
C LEU A 220 -2.83 21.83 0.62
N ALA A 221 -3.78 20.97 0.26
CA ALA A 221 -5.13 21.02 0.81
C ALA A 221 -5.10 20.80 2.33
N ALA A 222 -4.34 19.82 2.83
CA ALA A 222 -4.17 19.62 4.27
C ALA A 222 -3.59 20.86 4.97
N MET A 223 -2.64 21.56 4.34
CA MET A 223 -2.10 22.83 4.84
C MET A 223 -3.14 23.96 4.83
N ALA A 224 -3.99 24.02 3.81
CA ALA A 224 -5.06 25.02 3.70
C ALA A 224 -6.15 24.81 4.77
N PHE A 225 -6.48 23.55 5.08
CA PHE A 225 -7.40 23.19 6.17
C PHE A 225 -6.72 23.11 7.54
N TYR A 226 -5.49 23.62 7.67
CA TYR A 226 -4.78 23.62 8.95
C TYR A 226 -5.37 24.64 9.93
N PRO A 227 -5.67 24.24 11.17
CA PRO A 227 -6.32 25.13 12.13
C PRO A 227 -5.37 26.16 12.75
N GLY A 228 -5.94 27.32 13.13
CA GLY A 228 -5.29 28.30 14.01
C GLY A 228 -4.23 29.18 13.32
N GLY A 229 -4.58 29.83 12.21
CA GLY A 229 -3.75 30.87 11.58
C GLY A 229 -2.84 30.39 10.44
N GLY A 230 -3.17 29.26 9.81
CA GLY A 230 -2.47 28.76 8.63
C GLY A 230 -1.21 27.94 8.94
N TYR A 231 -0.90 27.01 8.05
CA TYR A 231 0.28 26.17 8.18
C TYR A 231 1.53 26.88 7.63
N ASN A 232 2.53 27.11 8.49
CA ASN A 232 3.84 27.57 8.05
C ASN A 232 4.83 26.39 7.96
N PRO A 233 5.33 26.04 6.77
CA PRO A 233 6.20 24.88 6.54
C PRO A 233 7.58 24.99 7.19
N CYS A 234 8.09 26.20 7.40
CA CYS A 234 9.36 26.45 8.09
C CYS A 234 9.22 26.39 9.60
N MET A 235 8.00 26.49 10.12
CA MET A 235 7.73 26.52 11.56
C MET A 235 7.06 25.23 12.06
N ARG A 236 6.63 24.31 11.19
CA ARG A 236 5.92 23.09 11.61
C ARG A 236 6.37 21.89 10.79
N MET A 237 6.59 20.75 11.46
CA MET A 237 6.85 19.48 10.79
C MET A 237 5.65 19.08 9.92
N LEU A 238 5.89 18.29 8.86
CA LEU A 238 4.81 17.81 8.01
C LEU A 238 3.87 16.86 8.78
N SER A 239 4.44 16.08 9.70
CA SER A 239 3.71 15.15 10.58
C SER A 239 2.60 15.82 11.39
N VAL A 240 2.72 17.13 11.65
CA VAL A 240 1.70 17.92 12.37
C VAL A 240 0.36 17.92 11.60
N LEU A 241 0.40 17.91 10.26
CA LEU A 241 -0.81 17.81 9.43
C LEU A 241 -1.50 16.45 9.59
N GLY A 242 -0.74 15.42 9.95
CA GLY A 242 -1.24 14.07 10.19
C GLY A 242 -1.79 13.83 11.57
N ARG A 243 -1.74 14.81 12.48
CA ARG A 243 -2.25 14.65 13.84
C ARG A 243 -3.77 14.64 13.84
N THR A 244 -4.37 13.74 14.61
CA THR A 244 -5.84 13.68 14.77
C THR A 244 -6.38 14.83 15.62
N ARG A 245 -5.57 15.30 16.58
CA ARG A 245 -5.89 16.39 17.51
C ARG A 245 -4.77 17.42 17.55
N LEU A 246 -5.14 18.69 17.64
CA LEU A 246 -4.24 19.82 17.86
C LEU A 246 -4.80 20.68 18.98
N ASN A 247 -4.03 20.89 20.05
CA ASN A 247 -4.44 21.66 21.24
C ASN A 247 -5.81 21.23 21.81
N GLY A 248 -6.07 19.92 21.84
CA GLY A 248 -7.33 19.36 22.36
C GLY A 248 -8.51 19.38 21.38
N ILE A 249 -8.39 20.00 20.22
CA ILE A 249 -9.47 20.07 19.21
C ILE A 249 -9.21 19.02 18.11
N ASP A 250 -10.27 18.30 17.72
CA ASP A 250 -10.25 17.30 16.65
C ASP A 250 -10.25 17.96 15.26
N TYR A 251 -9.37 17.50 14.36
CA TYR A 251 -9.23 18.03 12.99
C TYR A 251 -9.18 16.92 11.93
N PRO A 252 -10.31 16.24 11.68
CA PRO A 252 -10.34 15.04 10.85
C PRO A 252 -9.96 15.31 9.39
N VAL A 253 -10.37 16.44 8.81
CA VAL A 253 -10.13 16.76 7.39
C VAL A 253 -8.65 16.87 7.07
N CYS A 254 -7.89 17.65 7.86
CA CYS A 254 -6.44 17.81 7.70
C CYS A 254 -5.73 16.45 7.81
N HIS A 255 -6.09 15.66 8.83
CA HIS A 255 -5.53 14.32 9.05
C HIS A 255 -5.78 13.38 7.86
N TYR A 256 -7.01 13.30 7.36
CA TYR A 256 -7.35 12.40 6.25
C TYR A 256 -6.67 12.80 4.94
N LEU A 257 -6.59 14.09 4.64
CA LEU A 257 -5.89 14.59 3.46
C LEU A 257 -4.40 14.25 3.52
N PHE A 258 -3.76 14.44 4.68
CA PHE A 258 -2.38 14.05 4.89
C PHE A 258 -2.16 12.53 4.76
N ALA A 259 -2.99 11.72 5.41
CA ALA A 259 -2.90 10.27 5.36
C ALA A 259 -3.12 9.74 3.92
N ALA A 260 -4.08 10.31 3.19
CA ALA A 260 -4.32 10.00 1.79
C ALA A 260 -3.12 10.40 0.91
N GLY A 261 -2.51 11.56 1.14
CA GLY A 261 -1.31 12.01 0.44
C GLY A 261 -0.13 11.06 0.64
N LEU A 262 0.08 10.56 1.86
CA LEU A 262 1.11 9.57 2.16
C LEU A 262 0.82 8.21 1.53
N ALA A 263 -0.42 7.71 1.62
CA ALA A 263 -0.82 6.46 1.00
C ALA A 263 -0.68 6.49 -0.53
N LEU A 264 -1.04 7.62 -1.15
CA LEU A 264 -0.86 7.85 -2.59
C LEU A 264 0.62 7.92 -2.96
N SER A 265 1.44 8.57 -2.13
CA SER A 265 2.90 8.61 -2.31
C SER A 265 3.51 7.21 -2.24
N ALA A 266 3.10 6.40 -1.26
CA ALA A 266 3.52 5.01 -1.12
C ALA A 266 3.12 4.18 -2.35
N TRP A 267 1.89 4.35 -2.84
CA TRP A 267 1.43 3.69 -4.07
C TRP A 267 2.26 4.10 -5.29
N ALA A 268 2.51 5.39 -5.48
CA ALA A 268 3.29 5.90 -6.60
C ALA A 268 4.73 5.35 -6.57
N ALA A 269 5.37 5.40 -5.41
CA ALA A 269 6.71 4.89 -5.18
C ALA A 269 6.79 3.37 -5.43
N ALA A 270 5.86 2.59 -4.85
CA ALA A 270 5.80 1.14 -5.02
C ALA A 270 5.59 0.71 -6.48
N ARG A 271 4.88 1.51 -7.28
CA ARG A 271 4.74 1.28 -8.73
C ARG A 271 6.01 1.61 -9.51
N PHE A 272 6.81 2.55 -9.03
CA PHE A 272 7.98 3.05 -9.74
C PHE A 272 9.26 2.28 -9.44
N TYR A 273 9.48 1.82 -8.21
CA TYR A 273 10.70 1.09 -7.84
C TYR A 273 11.00 -0.15 -8.73
N PRO A 274 10.01 -0.97 -9.13
CA PRO A 274 10.24 -2.04 -10.09
C PRO A 274 10.76 -1.56 -11.45
N ALA A 275 10.34 -0.36 -11.89
CA ALA A 275 10.80 0.24 -13.13
C ALA A 275 12.22 0.82 -13.00
N LEU A 276 12.57 1.36 -11.82
CA LEU A 276 13.93 1.82 -11.51
C LEU A 276 14.99 0.72 -11.63
N ALA A 277 14.61 -0.54 -11.42
CA ALA A 277 15.51 -1.68 -11.63
C ALA A 277 16.08 -1.77 -13.06
N CYS A 278 15.52 -1.04 -14.04
CA CYS A 278 16.09 -0.90 -15.39
C CYS A 278 17.40 -0.09 -15.45
N PHE A 279 17.70 0.70 -14.42
CA PHE A 279 18.92 1.50 -14.30
C PHE A 279 20.06 0.76 -13.59
N VAL A 280 19.77 -0.41 -13.00
CA VAL A 280 20.71 -1.19 -12.22
C VAL A 280 21.06 -2.49 -12.94
N LYS A 281 22.34 -2.85 -13.00
CA LYS A 281 22.79 -4.18 -13.42
C LYS A 281 23.19 -5.04 -12.22
N GLY A 282 23.09 -6.36 -12.39
CA GLY A 282 23.36 -7.35 -11.35
C GLY A 282 22.12 -7.71 -10.52
N THR A 283 21.96 -8.99 -10.21
CA THR A 283 20.80 -9.53 -9.50
C THR A 283 20.74 -9.01 -8.07
N HIS A 284 21.86 -9.05 -7.33
CA HIS A 284 21.91 -8.59 -5.94
C HIS A 284 21.54 -7.10 -5.79
N LYS A 285 22.10 -6.22 -6.64
CA LYS A 285 21.79 -4.78 -6.61
C LYS A 285 20.32 -4.50 -6.93
N LYS A 286 19.73 -5.24 -7.87
CA LYS A 286 18.28 -5.14 -8.18
C LYS A 286 17.45 -5.62 -6.99
N THR A 287 17.81 -6.74 -6.38
CA THR A 287 17.11 -7.26 -5.19
C THR A 287 17.15 -6.26 -4.04
N ALA A 288 18.31 -5.69 -3.74
CA ALA A 288 18.47 -4.64 -2.72
C ALA A 288 17.59 -3.42 -3.02
N LEU A 289 17.61 -2.92 -4.26
CA LEU A 289 16.76 -1.81 -4.70
C LEU A 289 15.27 -2.11 -4.49
N LEU A 290 14.84 -3.32 -4.85
CA LEU A 290 13.44 -3.72 -4.76
C LEU A 290 12.96 -3.88 -3.32
N TRP A 291 13.84 -4.37 -2.42
CA TRP A 291 13.57 -4.44 -0.98
C TRP A 291 13.59 -3.06 -0.32
N GLY A 292 14.54 -2.20 -0.69
CA GLY A 292 14.58 -0.81 -0.24
C GLY A 292 13.30 -0.05 -0.63
N GLY A 293 12.84 -0.25 -1.87
CA GLY A 293 11.58 0.33 -2.32
C GLY A 293 10.34 -0.19 -1.59
N ALA A 294 10.33 -1.48 -1.24
CA ALA A 294 9.27 -2.07 -0.42
C ALA A 294 9.27 -1.50 1.00
N LEU A 295 10.44 -1.38 1.64
CA LEU A 295 10.60 -0.78 2.96
C LEU A 295 10.20 0.70 2.96
N ASN A 296 10.57 1.45 1.91
CA ASN A 296 10.17 2.85 1.77
C ASN A 296 8.64 3.01 1.72
N ALA A 297 7.97 2.27 0.84
CA ALA A 297 6.53 2.31 0.72
C ALA A 297 5.81 1.85 2.00
N ALA A 298 6.36 0.83 2.68
CA ALA A 298 5.86 0.35 3.96
C ALA A 298 5.98 1.41 5.06
N GLY A 299 7.10 2.13 5.11
CA GLY A 299 7.32 3.24 6.02
C GLY A 299 6.33 4.38 5.79
N LEU A 300 6.13 4.80 4.54
CA LEU A 300 5.13 5.82 4.19
C LEU A 300 3.70 5.43 4.60
N LEU A 301 3.32 4.16 4.41
CA LEU A 301 2.02 3.66 4.89
C LEU A 301 1.93 3.60 6.41
N ALA A 302 3.00 3.20 7.10
CA ALA A 302 3.03 3.20 8.57
C ALA A 302 2.81 4.61 9.15
N ILE A 303 3.45 5.63 8.55
CA ILE A 303 3.25 7.05 8.92
C ILE A 303 1.79 7.47 8.69
N ALA A 304 1.17 7.02 7.59
CA ALA A 304 -0.23 7.32 7.29
C ALA A 304 -1.20 6.69 8.31
N PHE A 305 -0.91 5.48 8.78
CA PHE A 305 -1.75 4.72 9.69
C PHE A 305 -1.61 5.12 11.16
N VAL A 306 -0.41 5.57 11.55
CA VAL A 306 -0.08 5.94 12.94
C VAL A 306 0.30 7.41 13.02
N PRO A 307 -0.66 8.28 13.37
CA PRO A 307 -0.41 9.69 13.66
C PRO A 307 0.62 9.86 14.78
N GLU A 308 1.45 10.88 14.66
CA GLU A 308 2.48 11.23 15.65
C GLU A 308 1.90 11.45 17.06
N ASN A 309 0.74 12.10 17.16
CA ASN A 309 0.07 12.38 18.43
C ASN A 309 -0.64 11.17 19.04
N VAL A 310 -0.81 10.08 18.28
CA VAL A 310 -1.38 8.82 18.78
C VAL A 310 -0.27 7.94 19.34
N ASN A 311 0.82 7.76 18.58
CA ASN A 311 1.99 7.04 19.06
C ASN A 311 3.26 7.51 18.33
N GLY A 312 4.01 8.41 18.97
CA GLY A 312 5.22 9.01 18.38
C GLY A 312 6.33 7.99 18.08
N PHE A 313 6.47 6.94 18.89
CA PHE A 313 7.49 5.90 18.67
C PHE A 313 7.23 5.16 17.36
N TYR A 314 6.04 4.59 17.18
CA TYR A 314 5.69 3.85 15.97
C TYR A 314 5.61 4.75 14.73
N HIS A 315 5.20 6.01 14.88
CA HIS A 315 5.30 7.00 13.82
C HIS A 315 6.75 7.17 13.34
N ASN A 316 7.69 7.32 14.28
CA ASN A 316 9.11 7.47 13.97
C ASN A 316 9.71 6.20 13.35
N VAL A 317 9.28 5.00 13.77
CA VAL A 317 9.64 3.73 13.09
C VAL A 317 9.26 3.78 11.61
N GLY A 318 8.08 4.31 11.28
CA GLY A 318 7.65 4.56 9.90
C GLY A 318 8.56 5.54 9.16
N CYS A 319 8.95 6.65 9.80
CA CYS A 319 9.90 7.63 9.25
C CYS A 319 11.28 7.00 8.95
N PHE A 320 11.84 6.26 9.90
CA PHE A 320 13.11 5.56 9.72
C PHE A 320 13.05 4.53 8.58
N ALA A 321 11.97 3.75 8.49
CA ALA A 321 11.76 2.82 7.39
C ALA A 321 11.64 3.53 6.03
N ALA A 322 10.93 4.67 5.97
CA ALA A 322 10.81 5.46 4.76
C ALA A 322 12.18 5.97 4.27
N VAL A 323 12.96 6.60 5.16
CA VAL A 323 14.29 7.15 4.84
C VAL A 323 15.30 6.04 4.53
N GLY A 324 15.38 5.01 5.38
CA GLY A 324 16.28 3.87 5.20
C GLY A 324 16.00 3.08 3.93
N GLY A 325 14.72 2.87 3.60
CA GLY A 325 14.31 2.26 2.34
C GLY A 325 14.73 3.09 1.12
N GLY A 326 14.60 4.43 1.21
CA GLY A 326 15.08 5.36 0.17
C GLY A 326 16.59 5.26 -0.04
N ALA A 327 17.37 5.22 1.05
CA ALA A 327 18.82 5.04 0.99
C ALA A 327 19.22 3.71 0.33
N LEU A 328 18.54 2.62 0.69
CA LEU A 328 18.73 1.29 0.08
C LEU A 328 18.36 1.24 -1.41
N VAL A 329 17.56 2.17 -1.92
CA VAL A 329 17.33 2.33 -3.36
C VAL A 329 18.43 3.16 -4.02
N LEU A 330 18.85 4.25 -3.38
CA LEU A 330 19.81 5.21 -3.92
C LEU A 330 21.23 4.62 -4.06
N ILE A 331 21.66 3.82 -3.09
CA ILE A 331 23.00 3.21 -3.07
C ILE A 331 23.23 2.29 -4.29
N PRO A 332 22.35 1.29 -4.59
CA PRO A 332 22.47 0.46 -5.78
C PRO A 332 22.44 1.25 -7.09
N LEU A 333 21.71 2.36 -7.18
CA LEU A 333 21.69 3.20 -8.37
C LEU A 333 23.03 3.93 -8.60
N THR A 334 23.78 4.19 -7.53
CA THR A 334 25.00 5.01 -7.57
C THR A 334 26.27 4.18 -7.75
N LEU A 335 26.41 3.05 -7.07
CA LEU A 335 27.68 2.31 -7.05
C LEU A 335 27.93 1.49 -8.34
N ASN A 336 29.08 1.74 -9.00
CA ASN A 336 29.69 0.97 -10.09
C ASN A 336 28.67 0.30 -11.03
N GLN A 337 28.07 1.12 -11.90
CA GLN A 337 27.10 0.69 -12.90
C GLN A 337 27.77 0.50 -14.27
N PRO A 338 27.78 -0.72 -14.85
CA PRO A 338 28.34 -0.95 -16.17
C PRO A 338 27.46 -0.31 -17.25
N ARG A 339 28.01 0.64 -18.04
CA ARG A 339 27.28 1.42 -19.07
C ARG A 339 26.03 2.11 -18.50
N PRO A 340 26.21 3.08 -17.58
CA PRO A 340 25.09 3.70 -16.90
C PRO A 340 24.28 4.59 -17.86
N ARG A 341 22.95 4.60 -17.69
CA ARG A 341 22.05 5.47 -18.46
C ARG A 341 21.98 6.91 -17.92
N VAL A 342 22.55 7.13 -16.74
CA VAL A 342 22.66 8.43 -16.05
C VAL A 342 24.14 8.64 -15.72
N GLY A 343 24.67 9.82 -16.03
CA GLY A 343 26.09 10.15 -15.82
C GLY A 343 26.55 9.98 -14.37
N ALA A 344 27.83 9.68 -14.17
CA ALA A 344 28.39 9.43 -12.85
C ALA A 344 28.25 10.65 -11.92
N ALA A 345 28.54 11.85 -12.42
CA ALA A 345 28.38 13.10 -11.67
C ALA A 345 26.97 13.21 -11.07
N ALA A 346 25.92 13.14 -11.88
CA ALA A 346 24.54 13.22 -11.39
C ALA A 346 24.20 12.16 -10.34
N ARG A 347 24.66 10.91 -10.51
CA ARG A 347 24.38 9.83 -9.54
C ARG A 347 25.07 10.07 -8.19
N TRP A 348 26.35 10.45 -8.22
CA TRP A 348 27.12 10.75 -7.02
C TRP A 348 26.64 12.03 -6.34
N SER A 349 26.28 13.07 -7.10
CA SER A 349 25.70 14.30 -6.56
C SER A 349 24.43 14.02 -5.76
N TRP A 350 23.51 13.19 -6.27
CA TRP A 350 22.32 12.79 -5.51
C TRP A 350 22.67 12.07 -4.22
N LEU A 351 23.61 11.11 -4.26
CA LEU A 351 24.01 10.36 -3.07
C LEU A 351 24.65 11.27 -2.02
N VAL A 352 25.66 12.05 -2.41
CA VAL A 352 26.38 12.96 -1.49
C VAL A 352 25.43 14.00 -0.91
N TRP A 353 24.59 14.62 -1.75
CA TRP A 353 23.62 15.62 -1.29
C TRP A 353 22.63 15.03 -0.29
N CYS A 354 22.06 13.86 -0.57
CA CYS A 354 21.15 13.18 0.37
C CYS A 354 21.85 12.82 1.68
N CYS A 355 23.09 12.33 1.64
CA CYS A 355 23.86 12.01 2.84
C CYS A 355 24.12 13.26 3.70
N VAL A 356 24.56 14.35 3.07
CA VAL A 356 24.79 15.64 3.76
C VAL A 356 23.49 16.15 4.38
N LEU A 357 22.40 16.14 3.62
CA LEU A 357 21.12 16.67 4.08
C LEU A 357 20.54 15.86 5.25
N VAL A 358 20.65 14.52 5.21
CA VAL A 358 20.27 13.67 6.35
C VAL A 358 21.17 13.93 7.56
N ALA A 359 22.48 14.03 7.36
CA ALA A 359 23.42 14.32 8.46
C ALA A 359 23.12 15.68 9.11
N VAL A 360 22.83 16.72 8.32
CA VAL A 360 22.43 18.05 8.81
C VAL A 360 21.10 17.99 9.56
N PHE A 361 20.12 17.24 9.06
CA PHE A 361 18.84 17.05 9.75
C PHE A 361 19.01 16.38 11.11
N GLU A 362 19.77 15.28 11.18
CA GLU A 362 20.08 14.59 12.43
C GLU A 362 20.90 15.47 13.39
N ALA A 363 21.86 16.24 12.87
CA ALA A 363 22.62 17.20 13.68
C ALA A 363 21.71 18.27 14.28
N PHE A 364 20.73 18.80 13.54
CA PHE A 364 19.75 19.74 14.08
C PHE A 364 18.82 19.11 15.12
N LEU A 365 18.38 17.86 14.92
CA LEU A 365 17.62 17.14 15.92
C LEU A 365 18.42 16.93 17.21
N LEU A 366 19.70 16.55 17.08
CA LEU A 366 20.59 16.33 18.20
C LEU A 366 20.90 17.64 18.94
N ALA A 367 21.23 18.71 18.22
CA ALA A 367 21.46 20.05 18.78
C ALA A 367 20.21 20.57 19.50
N HIS A 368 19.02 20.34 18.94
CA HIS A 368 17.78 20.67 19.62
C HIS A 368 17.58 19.87 20.92
N ARG A 369 17.83 18.55 20.88
CA ARG A 369 17.76 17.68 22.07
C ARG A 369 18.68 18.15 23.19
N PHE A 370 19.87 18.63 22.85
CA PHE A 370 20.82 19.23 23.79
C PHE A 370 20.58 20.71 24.09
N LYS A 371 19.46 21.29 23.63
CA LYS A 371 19.08 22.70 23.83
C LYS A 371 20.09 23.72 23.28
N LEU A 372 20.94 23.31 22.33
CA LEU A 372 21.92 24.16 21.66
C LEU A 372 21.31 25.01 20.54
N LEU A 373 20.17 24.57 20.00
CA LEU A 373 19.51 25.21 18.87
C LEU A 373 17.98 25.09 19.01
N PRO A 374 17.20 26.15 18.74
CA PRO A 374 15.74 26.07 18.79
C PRO A 374 15.21 25.12 17.71
N PHE A 375 14.12 24.40 18.00
CA PHE A 375 13.52 23.47 17.05
C PHE A 375 13.12 24.16 15.73
N LYS A 376 12.51 25.33 15.85
CA LYS A 376 12.05 26.15 14.72
C LYS A 376 13.00 27.33 14.53
N PRO A 377 13.29 27.75 13.28
CA PRO A 377 12.77 27.20 12.02
C PRO A 377 13.57 26.03 11.44
N TYR A 378 14.71 25.67 12.05
CA TYR A 378 15.73 24.82 11.45
C TYR A 378 15.27 23.38 11.16
N VAL A 379 14.72 22.68 12.15
CA VAL A 379 14.34 21.26 11.99
C VAL A 379 13.20 21.11 10.97
N PRO A 380 12.08 21.86 11.05
CA PRO A 380 11.03 21.77 10.03
C PRO A 380 11.50 22.13 8.63
N THR A 381 12.33 23.18 8.48
CA THR A 381 12.85 23.60 7.18
C THR A 381 13.70 22.50 6.56
N CYS A 382 14.62 21.93 7.34
CA CYS A 382 15.46 20.82 6.89
C CYS A 382 14.63 19.57 6.53
N GLN A 383 13.56 19.27 7.29
CA GLN A 383 12.60 18.21 6.93
C GLN A 383 11.96 18.45 5.55
N LYS A 384 11.54 19.69 5.23
CA LYS A 384 10.97 20.00 3.90
C LYS A 384 11.99 19.81 2.80
N LEU A 385 13.23 20.27 3.02
CA LEU A 385 14.31 20.09 2.06
C LEU A 385 14.56 18.60 1.79
N LEU A 386 14.54 17.74 2.81
CA LEU A 386 14.66 16.29 2.65
C LEU A 386 13.56 15.71 1.76
N ILE A 387 12.29 16.06 2.05
CA ILE A 387 11.13 15.56 1.32
C ILE A 387 11.15 16.04 -0.14
N LEU A 388 11.45 17.33 -0.36
CA LEU A 388 11.55 17.92 -1.69
C LEU A 388 12.71 17.34 -2.49
N THR A 389 13.87 17.13 -1.85
CA THR A 389 15.04 16.49 -2.46
C THR A 389 14.70 15.07 -2.93
N PHE A 390 14.06 14.27 -2.08
CA PHE A 390 13.62 12.93 -2.44
C PHE A 390 12.59 12.93 -3.59
N SER A 391 11.65 13.86 -3.55
CA SER A 391 10.63 14.03 -4.60
C SER A 391 11.27 14.44 -5.94
N ALA A 392 12.21 15.37 -5.92
CA ALA A 392 12.96 15.82 -7.08
C ALA A 392 13.82 14.68 -7.67
N TRP A 393 14.46 13.88 -6.83
CA TRP A 393 15.22 12.71 -7.24
C TRP A 393 14.31 11.66 -7.94
N LEU A 394 13.15 11.33 -7.36
CA LEU A 394 12.19 10.43 -7.99
C LEU A 394 11.69 10.99 -9.33
N GLY A 395 11.35 12.28 -9.37
CA GLY A 395 10.90 12.98 -10.57
C GLY A 395 11.96 12.97 -11.68
N PHE A 396 13.22 13.23 -11.34
CA PHE A 396 14.35 13.16 -12.28
C PHE A 396 14.42 11.78 -12.95
N TYR A 397 14.44 10.70 -12.17
CA TYR A 397 14.50 9.35 -12.74
C TYR A 397 13.23 8.98 -13.52
N ALA A 398 12.06 9.48 -13.13
CA ALA A 398 10.82 9.27 -13.89
C ALA A 398 10.90 9.92 -15.27
N VAL A 399 11.37 11.17 -15.35
CA VAL A 399 11.58 11.89 -16.61
C VAL A 399 12.63 11.20 -17.48
N VAL A 400 13.75 10.77 -16.90
CA VAL A 400 14.78 10.02 -17.63
C VAL A 400 14.21 8.72 -18.20
N LEU A 401 13.47 7.95 -17.40
CA LEU A 401 12.85 6.71 -17.87
C LEU A 401 11.84 6.96 -19.00
N HIS A 402 11.00 7.99 -18.86
CA HIS A 402 10.04 8.39 -19.89
C HIS A 402 10.71 8.73 -21.21
N ARG A 403 11.78 9.55 -21.18
CA ARG A 403 12.56 9.93 -22.37
C ARG A 403 13.20 8.72 -23.04
N LEU A 404 13.76 7.80 -22.26
CA LEU A 404 14.37 6.57 -22.79
C LEU A 404 13.35 5.66 -23.47
N LEU A 405 12.16 5.51 -22.88
CA LEU A 405 11.07 4.73 -23.47
C LEU A 405 10.55 5.36 -24.77
N ARG A 406 10.44 6.69 -24.85
CA ARG A 406 10.07 7.40 -26.08
C ARG A 406 11.10 7.21 -27.20
N LYS A 407 12.39 7.42 -26.93
CA LYS A 407 13.47 7.26 -27.92
C LYS A 407 13.52 5.86 -28.53
N ARG A 408 13.38 4.82 -27.71
CA ARG A 408 13.34 3.42 -28.21
C ARG A 408 12.16 3.16 -29.14
N MET A 409 10.99 3.74 -28.87
CA MET A 409 9.83 3.56 -29.75
C MET A 409 10.00 4.27 -31.09
N ALA A 410 10.64 5.44 -31.11
CA ALA A 410 10.96 6.13 -32.36
C ALA A 410 11.92 5.30 -33.22
N ALA A 411 13.00 4.77 -32.62
CA ALA A 411 13.95 3.91 -33.32
C ALA A 411 13.32 2.59 -33.83
N SER A 412 12.41 1.97 -33.07
CA SER A 412 11.71 0.75 -33.52
C SER A 412 10.67 1.00 -34.62
N ARG A 413 10.15 2.24 -34.77
CA ARG A 413 9.23 2.58 -35.88
C ARG A 413 9.97 2.83 -37.18
N CYS A 414 11.15 3.45 -37.14
CA CYS A 414 12.00 3.68 -38.31
C CYS A 414 12.64 2.40 -38.90
N LEU A 415 12.57 1.27 -38.19
CA LEU A 415 13.04 -0.04 -38.68
C LEU A 415 11.93 -0.86 -39.36
N HIS A 416 10.70 -0.36 -39.37
CA HIS A 416 9.52 -1.00 -39.99
C HIS A 416 8.86 -0.11 -41.06
N THR A 417 9.55 0.95 -41.46
CA THR A 417 9.32 1.76 -42.66
C THR A 417 10.54 1.57 -43.54
#